data_AF-A0A249NXI2-F1
#
_entry.id   AF-A0A249NXI2-F1
#
_cell.length_a   1.000
_cell.length_b   1.000
_cell.length_c   1.000
_cell.angle_alpha   90.00
_cell.angle_beta   90.00
_cell.angle_gamma   90.00
#
_symmetry.space_group_name_H-M   'P 1'
#
loop_
_entity.id
_entity.type
_entity.pdbx_description
1 polymer ?
#
loop_
_entity_poly.entity_id
_entity_poly.type
_entity_poly.pdbx_seq_one_letter_code
_entity_poly.pdbx_strand_id
1 'polypeptide(L)'
;MVNAGAIATTTDEAKWRFISEGLSRFAGRQLSVNDEVDDSASRTNSRNRSIAWMLESLGRIYCDPMEATELYTRQCSLNVSAKDLAVMGATLAHGGFNPLTREQIVRPEVCHYALAVMLTAGLYETSGDWLYEIGLPGKSGIGGGIVTVSPGKGGLGTFAPPLDEAGNSVKGQLVAQFLSQRLGLDLLMSPPG
;
A
#
# COMPACT_ATOMS: atom_id res chain seq x y z
N MET A 1 -3.94 -4.39 -7.40
CA MET A 1 -4.07 -3.42 -6.29
C MET A 1 -5.39 -2.64 -6.43
N VAL A 2 -6.52 -3.37 -6.40
CA VAL A 2 -7.88 -2.81 -6.47
C VAL A 2 -8.70 -3.37 -5.32
N ASN A 3 -9.77 -2.71 -4.91
CA ASN A 3 -10.57 -3.10 -3.74
C ASN A 3 -11.00 -4.58 -3.79
N ALA A 4 -11.44 -5.08 -4.94
CA ALA A 4 -11.85 -6.48 -5.08
C ALA A 4 -10.72 -7.47 -4.73
N GLY A 5 -9.50 -7.23 -5.24
CA GLY A 5 -8.35 -8.06 -4.89
C GLY A 5 -7.97 -7.92 -3.42
N ALA A 6 -8.01 -6.70 -2.88
CA ALA A 6 -7.66 -6.46 -1.48
C ALA A 6 -8.65 -7.10 -0.48
N ILE A 7 -9.96 -7.02 -0.79
CA ILE A 7 -11.01 -7.69 -0.02
C ILE A 7 -10.82 -9.21 -0.11
N ALA A 8 -10.58 -9.77 -1.30
CA ALA A 8 -10.34 -11.21 -1.47
C ALA A 8 -9.09 -11.71 -0.72
N THR A 9 -8.05 -10.87 -0.56
CA THR A 9 -6.87 -11.22 0.24
C THR A 9 -7.09 -11.12 1.74
N THR A 10 -8.15 -10.42 2.17
CA THR A 10 -8.51 -10.27 3.59
C THR A 10 -9.46 -11.39 3.96
N THR A 11 -9.04 -12.29 4.87
CA THR A 11 -9.84 -13.48 5.20
C THR A 11 -9.77 -13.79 6.68
N ASP A 12 -10.93 -13.95 7.33
CA ASP A 12 -11.17 -14.34 8.74
C ASP A 12 -10.57 -13.40 9.82
N GLU A 13 -11.36 -13.10 10.86
CA GLU A 13 -11.04 -12.30 12.04
C GLU A 13 -9.79 -12.79 12.79
N ALA A 14 -9.54 -14.09 12.81
CA ALA A 14 -8.32 -14.67 13.38
C ALA A 14 -7.05 -14.09 12.73
N LYS A 15 -7.16 -13.51 11.52
CA LYS A 15 -6.06 -12.84 10.81
C LYS A 15 -5.97 -11.34 11.10
N TRP A 16 -6.87 -10.71 11.86
CA TRP A 16 -6.70 -9.30 12.22
C TRP A 16 -5.38 -9.06 12.96
N ARG A 17 -5.03 -9.94 13.92
CA ARG A 17 -3.73 -9.89 14.60
C ARG A 17 -2.59 -10.02 13.60
N PHE A 18 -2.65 -11.01 12.70
CA PHE A 18 -1.64 -11.19 11.65
C PHE A 18 -1.46 -9.95 10.77
N ILE A 19 -2.56 -9.31 10.33
CA ILE A 19 -2.54 -8.10 9.50
C ILE A 19 -1.95 -6.93 10.28
N SER A 20 -2.49 -6.63 11.46
CA SER A 20 -2.10 -5.48 12.27
C SER A 20 -0.66 -5.60 12.80
N GLU A 21 -0.25 -6.78 13.26
CA GLU A 21 1.13 -7.08 13.67
C GLU A 21 2.07 -7.05 12.48
N GLY A 22 1.68 -7.64 11.35
CA GLY A 22 2.46 -7.63 10.11
C GLY A 22 2.75 -6.21 9.64
N LEU A 23 1.73 -5.35 9.54
CA LEU A 23 1.89 -3.95 9.17
C LEU A 23 2.70 -3.16 10.20
N SER A 24 2.54 -3.45 11.49
CA SER A 24 3.36 -2.86 12.56
C SER A 24 4.84 -3.24 12.44
N ARG A 25 5.13 -4.50 12.09
CA ARG A 25 6.49 -4.98 11.82
C ARG A 25 7.11 -4.32 10.59
N PHE A 26 6.32 -4.09 9.53
CA PHE A 26 6.76 -3.28 8.38
C PHE A 26 7.07 -1.83 8.77
N ALA A 27 6.27 -1.22 9.65
CA ALA A 27 6.48 0.15 10.12
C ALA A 27 7.62 0.26 11.16
N GLY A 28 8.02 -0.84 11.79
CA GLY A 28 8.99 -0.87 12.88
C GLY A 28 8.44 -0.30 14.20
N ARG A 29 7.13 -0.16 14.32
CA ARG A 29 6.43 0.30 15.53
C ARG A 29 5.00 -0.23 15.55
N GLN A 30 4.39 -0.28 16.73
CA GLN A 30 2.96 -0.61 16.84
C GLN A 30 2.10 0.46 16.14
N LEU A 31 1.24 0.02 15.23
CA LEU A 31 0.20 0.83 14.61
C LEU A 31 -1.10 0.72 15.40
N SER A 32 -1.88 1.82 15.41
CA SER A 32 -3.20 1.86 16.03
C SER A 32 -4.28 2.10 14.98
N VAL A 33 -5.45 1.51 15.19
CA VAL A 33 -6.65 1.82 14.41
C VAL A 33 -7.15 3.20 14.81
N ASN A 34 -7.66 3.93 13.83
CA ASN A 34 -8.41 5.15 14.03
C ASN A 34 -9.90 4.80 14.08
N ASP A 35 -10.46 4.67 15.29
CA ASP A 35 -11.84 4.21 15.49
C ASP A 35 -12.86 5.18 14.86
N GLU A 36 -12.57 6.48 14.79
CA GLU A 36 -13.45 7.46 14.14
C GLU A 36 -13.53 7.22 12.62
N VAL A 37 -12.38 7.00 11.99
CA VAL A 37 -12.31 6.67 10.55
C VAL A 37 -12.95 5.31 10.29
N ASP A 38 -12.73 4.34 11.16
CA ASP A 38 -13.28 2.99 11.03
C ASP A 38 -14.81 2.98 11.11
N ASP A 39 -15.38 3.67 12.10
CA ASP A 39 -16.81 3.84 12.25
C ASP A 39 -17.43 4.56 11.05
N SER A 40 -16.78 5.65 10.60
CA SER A 40 -17.24 6.45 9.46
C SER A 40 -17.23 5.66 8.16
N ALA A 41 -16.12 4.95 7.88
CA ALA A 41 -15.97 4.12 6.69
C ALA A 41 -16.91 2.92 6.72
N SER A 42 -17.07 2.27 7.87
CA SER A 42 -17.95 1.11 8.05
C SER A 42 -19.41 1.44 7.76
N ARG A 43 -19.88 2.65 8.11
CA ARG A 43 -21.25 3.10 7.80
C ARG A 43 -21.51 3.36 6.32
N THR A 44 -20.46 3.62 5.54
CA THR A 44 -20.58 4.11 4.15
C THR A 44 -19.97 3.18 3.10
N ASN A 45 -19.40 2.04 3.49
CA ASN A 45 -18.69 1.10 2.62
C ASN A 45 -19.58 0.20 1.73
N SER A 46 -20.79 0.64 1.35
CA SER A 46 -21.76 -0.14 0.54
C SER A 46 -21.14 -0.69 -0.75
N ARG A 47 -20.27 0.08 -1.41
CA ARG A 47 -19.55 -0.38 -2.62
C ARG A 47 -18.66 -1.59 -2.33
N ASN A 48 -17.94 -1.59 -1.20
CA ASN A 48 -17.08 -2.72 -0.82
C ASN A 48 -17.92 -3.95 -0.46
N ARG A 49 -19.05 -3.76 0.23
CA ARG A 49 -20.01 -4.85 0.50
C ARG A 49 -20.49 -5.50 -0.80
N SER A 50 -20.89 -4.69 -1.79
CA SER A 50 -21.32 -5.22 -3.10
C SER A 50 -20.20 -5.99 -3.81
N ILE A 51 -18.96 -5.51 -3.73
CA ILE A 51 -17.79 -6.22 -4.27
C ILE A 51 -17.58 -7.56 -3.57
N ALA A 52 -17.70 -7.61 -2.24
CA ALA A 52 -17.53 -8.84 -1.47
C ALA A 52 -18.58 -9.90 -1.85
N TRP A 53 -19.86 -9.51 -1.96
CA TRP A 53 -20.93 -10.40 -2.44
C TRP A 53 -20.73 -10.85 -3.89
N MET A 54 -20.23 -9.97 -4.76
CA MET A 54 -19.87 -10.36 -6.12
C MET A 54 -18.74 -11.41 -6.13
N LEU A 55 -17.70 -11.23 -5.30
CA LEU A 55 -16.61 -12.21 -5.16
C LEU A 55 -17.11 -13.55 -4.61
N GLU A 56 -18.05 -13.53 -3.68
CA GLU A 56 -18.71 -14.72 -3.14
C GLU A 56 -19.41 -15.52 -4.24
N SER A 57 -20.26 -14.86 -5.05
CA SER A 57 -20.96 -15.52 -6.15
C SER A 57 -20.04 -16.14 -7.21
N LEU A 58 -18.78 -15.69 -7.27
CA LEU A 58 -17.75 -16.19 -8.19
C LEU A 58 -16.81 -17.23 -7.54
N GLY A 59 -17.02 -17.56 -6.26
CA GLY A 59 -16.14 -18.45 -5.49
C GLY A 59 -14.73 -17.87 -5.30
N ARG A 60 -14.61 -16.55 -5.20
CA ARG A 60 -13.34 -15.80 -5.09
C ARG A 60 -13.13 -15.14 -3.72
N ILE A 61 -13.96 -15.49 -2.75
CA ILE A 61 -13.78 -15.14 -1.34
C ILE A 61 -13.87 -16.43 -0.52
N TYR A 62 -13.06 -16.53 0.54
CA TYR A 62 -12.85 -17.78 1.26
C TYR A 62 -13.24 -17.69 2.75
N CYS A 63 -14.00 -16.67 3.11
CA CYS A 63 -14.62 -16.44 4.41
C CYS A 63 -15.95 -15.70 4.20
N ASP A 64 -16.61 -15.31 5.28
CA ASP A 64 -17.82 -14.52 5.19
C ASP A 64 -17.55 -13.17 4.47
N PRO A 65 -18.38 -12.76 3.48
CA PRO A 65 -18.16 -11.52 2.74
C PRO A 65 -18.24 -10.25 3.59
N MET A 66 -19.08 -10.25 4.62
CA MET A 66 -19.24 -9.11 5.51
C MET A 66 -18.03 -8.99 6.44
N GLU A 67 -17.57 -10.10 7.00
CA GLU A 67 -16.34 -10.20 7.79
C GLU A 67 -15.12 -9.72 7.00
N ALA A 68 -14.95 -10.18 5.75
CA ALA A 68 -13.86 -9.71 4.88
C ALA A 68 -13.90 -8.20 4.66
N THR A 69 -15.11 -7.65 4.48
CA THR A 69 -15.32 -6.22 4.26
C THR A 69 -15.00 -5.41 5.53
N GLU A 70 -15.38 -5.91 6.70
CA GLU A 70 -15.07 -5.29 8.00
C GLU A 70 -13.57 -5.27 8.25
N LEU A 71 -12.89 -6.40 8.09
CA LEU A 71 -11.43 -6.49 8.24
C LEU A 71 -10.68 -5.60 7.25
N TYR A 72 -11.13 -5.55 6.00
CA TYR A 72 -10.56 -4.67 4.98
C TYR A 72 -10.74 -3.19 5.37
N THR A 73 -11.92 -2.82 5.86
CA THR A 73 -12.21 -1.46 6.33
C THR A 73 -11.29 -1.10 7.50
N ARG A 74 -11.19 -1.99 8.49
CA ARG A 74 -10.33 -1.82 9.66
C ARG A 74 -8.84 -1.70 9.33
N GLN A 75 -8.37 -2.46 8.34
CA GLN A 75 -7.00 -2.35 7.83
C GLN A 75 -6.75 -0.97 7.23
N CYS A 76 -7.70 -0.43 6.46
CA CYS A 76 -7.60 0.91 5.88
C CYS A 76 -7.66 2.03 6.93
N SER A 77 -8.13 1.73 8.14
CA SER A 77 -8.24 2.67 9.27
C SER A 77 -6.99 2.73 10.15
N LEU A 78 -5.88 2.06 9.80
CA LEU A 78 -4.62 2.13 10.55
C LEU A 78 -3.91 3.48 10.38
N ASN A 79 -3.49 4.09 11.50
CA ASN A 79 -2.76 5.36 11.50
C ASN A 79 -1.27 5.16 11.13
N VAL A 80 -0.89 5.74 9.99
CA VAL A 80 0.50 5.79 9.51
C VAL A 80 0.90 7.23 9.17
N SER A 81 2.16 7.55 9.43
CA SER A 81 2.80 8.80 9.02
C SER A 81 3.60 8.61 7.73
N ALA A 82 4.02 9.72 7.10
CA ALA A 82 4.96 9.67 5.98
C ALA A 82 6.27 8.95 6.33
N LYS A 83 6.72 9.05 7.60
CA LYS A 83 7.90 8.32 8.09
C LYS A 83 7.64 6.81 8.13
N ASP A 84 6.47 6.39 8.58
CA ASP A 84 6.12 4.96 8.60
C ASP A 84 6.06 4.41 7.18
N LEU A 85 5.41 5.11 6.25
CA LEU A 85 5.37 4.74 4.83
C LEU A 85 6.78 4.60 4.23
N ALA A 86 7.71 5.50 4.59
CA ALA A 86 9.10 5.42 4.14
C ALA A 86 9.80 4.16 4.68
N VAL A 87 9.60 3.81 5.96
CA VAL A 87 10.18 2.60 6.59
C VAL A 87 9.57 1.33 6.01
N MET A 88 8.25 1.31 5.83
CA MET A 88 7.53 0.19 5.20
C MET A 88 8.02 -0.03 3.76
N GLY A 89 8.16 1.06 3.00
CA GLY A 89 8.72 1.02 1.64
C GLY A 89 10.18 0.57 1.63
N ALA A 90 11.00 1.04 2.58
CA ALA A 90 12.40 0.63 2.68
C ALA A 90 12.56 -0.85 3.04
N THR A 91 11.64 -1.39 3.86
CA THR A 91 11.55 -2.83 4.14
C THR A 91 11.32 -3.63 2.86
N LEU A 92 10.42 -3.19 1.98
CA LEU A 92 10.22 -3.82 0.68
C LEU A 92 11.44 -3.65 -0.24
N ALA A 93 12.06 -2.47 -0.27
CA ALA A 93 13.26 -2.21 -1.06
C ALA A 93 14.44 -3.12 -0.65
N HIS A 94 14.49 -3.51 0.62
CA HIS A 94 15.55 -4.34 1.18
C HIS A 94 15.14 -5.82 1.31
N GLY A 95 14.30 -6.31 0.40
CA GLY A 95 13.96 -7.73 0.30
C GLY A 95 13.17 -8.26 1.51
N GLY A 96 12.42 -7.40 2.18
CA GLY A 96 11.56 -7.75 3.32
C GLY A 96 12.25 -7.60 4.66
N PHE A 97 13.48 -7.11 4.71
CA PHE A 97 14.22 -6.86 5.94
C PHE A 97 14.04 -5.40 6.39
N ASN A 98 13.48 -5.21 7.59
CA ASN A 98 13.22 -3.87 8.11
C ASN A 98 14.54 -3.20 8.55
N PRO A 99 14.91 -2.04 7.98
CA PRO A 99 16.21 -1.43 8.23
C PRO A 99 16.36 -0.84 9.64
N LEU A 100 15.25 -0.57 10.35
CA LEU A 100 15.29 -0.01 11.70
C LEU A 100 15.32 -1.11 12.76
N THR A 101 14.43 -2.10 12.64
CA THR A 101 14.33 -3.18 13.64
C THR A 101 15.30 -4.33 13.38
N ARG A 102 15.90 -4.38 12.19
CA ARG A 102 16.80 -5.44 11.72
C ARG A 102 16.14 -6.83 11.70
N GLU A 103 14.85 -6.85 11.36
CA GLU A 103 14.03 -8.05 11.36
C GLU A 103 13.62 -8.43 9.92
N GLN A 104 13.64 -9.73 9.60
CA GLN A 104 13.07 -10.25 8.36
C GLN A 104 11.54 -10.37 8.50
N ILE A 105 10.81 -9.49 7.82
CA ILE A 105 9.35 -9.41 7.93
C ILE A 105 8.67 -10.41 6.99
N VAL A 106 9.12 -10.43 5.73
CA VAL A 106 8.66 -11.38 4.69
C VAL A 106 9.85 -11.83 3.85
N ARG A 107 9.74 -12.95 3.13
CA ARG A 107 10.83 -13.42 2.26
C ARG A 107 11.01 -12.51 1.03
N PRO A 108 12.22 -12.42 0.45
CA PRO A 108 12.49 -11.59 -0.73
C PRO A 108 11.56 -11.84 -1.92
N GLU A 109 11.09 -13.07 -2.13
CA GLU A 109 10.18 -13.41 -3.24
C GLU A 109 8.82 -12.74 -3.06
N VAL A 110 8.35 -12.61 -1.81
CA VAL A 110 7.10 -11.91 -1.50
C VAL A 110 7.23 -10.42 -1.84
N CYS A 111 8.39 -9.81 -1.53
CA CYS A 111 8.67 -8.44 -1.91
C CYS A 111 8.68 -8.27 -3.43
N HIS A 112 9.30 -9.19 -4.17
CA HIS A 112 9.30 -9.15 -5.64
C HIS A 112 7.87 -9.11 -6.20
N TYR A 113 6.98 -9.99 -5.74
CA TYR A 113 5.59 -10.00 -6.20
C TYR A 113 4.84 -8.72 -5.80
N ALA A 114 5.01 -8.25 -4.56
CA ALA A 114 4.38 -7.01 -4.12
C ALA A 114 4.81 -5.81 -4.97
N LEU A 115 6.12 -5.68 -5.24
CA LEU A 115 6.69 -4.60 -6.03
C LEU A 115 6.24 -4.66 -7.50
N ALA A 116 6.15 -5.85 -8.09
CA ALA A 116 5.65 -6.03 -9.44
C ALA A 116 4.18 -5.56 -9.58
N VAL A 117 3.33 -5.89 -8.60
CA VAL A 117 1.93 -5.43 -8.61
C VAL A 117 1.82 -3.93 -8.28
N MET A 118 2.67 -3.39 -7.41
CA MET A 118 2.77 -1.95 -7.16
C MET A 118 3.15 -1.17 -8.43
N LEU A 119 4.09 -1.70 -9.21
CA LEU A 119 4.54 -1.06 -10.45
C LEU A 119 3.41 -0.98 -11.50
N THR A 120 2.59 -2.02 -11.59
CA THR A 120 1.60 -2.17 -12.67
C THR A 120 0.19 -1.71 -12.30
N ALA A 121 -0.15 -1.63 -11.01
CA ALA A 121 -1.50 -1.31 -10.55
C ALA A 121 -1.54 -0.39 -9.32
N GLY A 122 -0.42 0.21 -8.93
CA GLY A 122 -0.29 0.97 -7.69
C GLY A 122 -1.07 2.28 -7.61
N LEU A 123 -1.24 2.96 -8.74
CA LEU A 123 -1.79 4.31 -8.84
C LEU A 123 -3.12 4.30 -9.64
N TYR A 124 -3.90 3.22 -9.51
CA TYR A 124 -5.18 3.07 -10.20
C TYR A 124 -5.01 3.20 -11.72
N GLU A 125 -5.87 3.95 -12.40
CA GLU A 125 -5.80 4.21 -13.84
C GLU A 125 -4.51 4.93 -14.28
N THR A 126 -3.81 5.67 -13.40
CA THR A 126 -2.60 6.42 -13.76
C THR A 126 -1.31 5.63 -13.51
N SER A 127 -1.39 4.32 -13.27
CA SER A 127 -0.19 3.48 -13.03
C SER A 127 0.79 3.47 -14.22
N GLY A 128 0.28 3.59 -15.45
CA GLY A 128 1.11 3.69 -16.67
C GLY A 128 1.89 5.01 -16.72
N ASP A 129 1.21 6.14 -16.51
CA ASP A 129 1.83 7.46 -16.48
C ASP A 129 2.84 7.56 -15.33
N TRP A 130 2.51 7.01 -14.16
CA TRP A 130 3.41 6.92 -13.02
C TRP A 130 4.70 6.15 -13.37
N LEU A 131 4.60 5.00 -14.04
CA LEU A 131 5.76 4.24 -14.48
C LEU A 131 6.62 5.05 -15.46
N TYR A 132 6.00 5.77 -16.40
CA TYR A 132 6.69 6.58 -17.39
C TYR A 132 7.43 7.78 -16.78
N GLU A 133 6.79 8.48 -15.84
CA GLU A 133 7.32 9.73 -15.26
C GLU A 133 8.26 9.52 -14.08
N ILE A 134 8.06 8.43 -13.31
CA ILE A 134 8.74 8.21 -12.02
C ILE A 134 9.58 6.94 -12.02
N GLY A 135 9.18 5.89 -12.74
CA GLY A 135 9.98 4.67 -12.91
C GLY A 135 10.11 3.80 -11.65
N LEU A 136 9.20 3.94 -10.67
CA LEU A 136 9.29 3.26 -9.37
C LEU A 136 7.99 2.56 -8.98
N PRO A 137 8.03 1.40 -8.29
CA PRO A 137 6.87 0.85 -7.61
C PRO A 137 6.24 1.86 -6.64
N GLY A 138 4.93 2.11 -6.77
CA GLY A 138 4.21 3.07 -5.93
C GLY A 138 2.88 2.52 -5.45
N LYS A 139 2.31 3.15 -4.40
CA LYS A 139 0.90 3.01 -4.04
C LYS A 139 0.42 4.31 -3.39
N SER A 140 -0.69 4.83 -3.89
CA SER A 140 -1.42 5.95 -3.30
C SER A 140 -2.58 5.50 -2.42
N GLY A 141 -2.87 6.25 -1.36
CA GLY A 141 -4.08 6.13 -0.54
C GLY A 141 -4.88 7.43 -0.53
N ILE A 142 -6.21 7.30 -0.48
CA ILE A 142 -7.14 8.44 -0.47
C ILE A 142 -6.99 9.36 0.77
N GLY A 143 -6.26 8.93 1.80
CA GLY A 143 -5.84 9.81 2.90
C GLY A 143 -4.76 10.82 2.51
N GLY A 144 -4.26 10.80 1.26
CA GLY A 144 -3.20 11.68 0.77
C GLY A 144 -1.78 11.13 0.96
N GLY A 145 -1.64 9.89 1.42
CA GLY A 145 -0.36 9.21 1.56
C GLY A 145 0.07 8.53 0.26
N ILE A 146 1.37 8.60 -0.06
CA ILE A 146 1.97 7.78 -1.14
C ILE A 146 3.22 7.09 -0.59
N VAL A 147 3.31 5.78 -0.83
CA VAL A 147 4.54 5.01 -0.66
C VAL A 147 5.15 4.74 -2.03
N THR A 148 6.44 4.98 -2.16
CA THR A 148 7.24 4.72 -3.36
C THR A 148 8.47 3.92 -2.96
N VAL A 149 8.84 2.91 -3.74
CA VAL A 149 9.91 1.97 -3.40
C VAL A 149 10.93 1.91 -4.52
N SER A 150 12.21 2.06 -4.18
CA SER A 150 13.33 1.81 -5.10
C SER A 150 14.11 0.59 -4.61
N PRO A 151 13.88 -0.59 -5.22
CA PRO A 151 14.59 -1.83 -4.88
C PRO A 151 16.11 -1.65 -4.76
N GLY A 152 16.67 -2.09 -3.64
CA GLY A 152 18.10 -1.97 -3.34
C GLY A 152 18.57 -0.58 -2.88
N LYS A 153 17.76 0.48 -3.02
CA LYS A 153 18.13 1.85 -2.65
C LYS A 153 17.37 2.37 -1.42
N GLY A 154 16.05 2.18 -1.35
CA GLY A 154 15.24 2.61 -0.21
C GLY A 154 13.76 2.83 -0.51
N GLY A 155 13.05 3.40 0.46
CA GLY A 155 11.63 3.76 0.34
C GLY A 155 11.38 5.23 0.64
N LEU A 156 10.38 5.79 -0.03
CA LEU A 156 9.88 7.15 0.16
C LEU A 156 8.43 7.08 0.63
N GLY A 157 8.11 7.84 1.68
CA GLY A 157 6.74 8.09 2.12
C GLY A 157 6.43 9.57 2.03
N THR A 158 5.30 9.93 1.42
CA THR A 158 4.81 11.31 1.35
C THR A 158 3.40 11.41 1.88
N PHE A 159 3.00 12.60 2.32
CA PHE A 159 1.65 12.90 2.76
C PHE A 159 1.25 14.31 2.35
N ALA A 160 0.16 14.44 1.60
CA ALA A 160 -0.55 15.69 1.37
C ALA A 160 -2.03 15.41 1.05
N PRO A 161 -3.00 15.95 1.81
CA PRO A 161 -4.42 15.64 1.65
C PRO A 161 -5.05 15.94 0.27
N PRO A 162 -4.71 17.03 -0.44
CA PRO A 162 -5.33 17.32 -1.73
C PRO A 162 -5.03 16.24 -2.78
N LEU A 163 -6.09 15.68 -3.36
CA LEU A 163 -6.04 14.63 -4.38
C LEU A 163 -6.36 15.19 -5.77
N ASP A 164 -5.85 14.54 -6.81
CA ASP A 164 -6.30 14.72 -8.19
C ASP A 164 -7.61 13.94 -8.46
N GLU A 165 -8.09 14.00 -9.71
CA GLU A 165 -9.31 13.31 -10.15
C GLU A 165 -9.22 11.78 -10.05
N ALA A 166 -8.00 11.21 -10.10
CA ALA A 166 -7.73 9.78 -9.94
C ALA A 166 -7.59 9.36 -8.46
N GLY A 167 -7.75 10.30 -7.52
CA GLY A 167 -7.65 10.05 -6.08
C GLY A 167 -6.22 9.91 -5.57
N ASN A 168 -5.23 10.47 -6.28
CA ASN A 168 -3.82 10.45 -5.90
C ASN A 168 -3.37 11.80 -5.33
N SER A 169 -2.50 11.77 -4.32
CA SER A 169 -1.96 13.01 -3.72
C SER A 169 -1.18 13.84 -4.75
N VAL A 170 -1.63 15.05 -5.04
CA VAL A 170 -1.00 15.93 -6.05
C VAL A 170 0.45 16.24 -5.67
N LYS A 171 0.67 16.70 -4.43
CA LYS A 171 2.02 17.04 -3.95
C LYS A 171 2.89 15.80 -3.74
N GLY A 172 2.29 14.68 -3.33
CA GLY A 172 3.01 13.42 -3.17
C GLY A 172 3.62 12.93 -4.48
N GLN A 173 2.85 13.02 -5.58
CA GLN A 173 3.32 12.67 -6.93
C GLN A 173 4.51 13.54 -7.36
N LEU A 174 4.39 14.87 -7.22
CA LEU A 174 5.44 15.82 -7.59
C LEU A 174 6.74 15.57 -6.81
N VAL A 175 6.65 15.30 -5.50
CA VAL A 175 7.82 14.98 -4.67
C VAL A 175 8.45 13.66 -5.08
N ALA A 176 7.65 12.63 -5.37
CA ALA A 176 8.15 11.34 -5.82
C ALA A 176 8.89 11.45 -7.16
N GLN A 177 8.34 12.20 -8.12
CA GLN A 177 8.98 12.48 -9.40
C GLN A 177 10.31 13.22 -9.22
N PHE A 178 10.29 14.33 -8.47
CA PHE A 178 11.47 15.15 -8.21
C PHE A 178 12.60 14.33 -7.57
N LEU A 179 12.29 13.53 -6.54
CA LEU A 179 13.29 12.73 -5.84
C LEU A 179 13.77 11.55 -6.69
N SER A 180 12.90 10.91 -7.47
CA SER A 180 13.29 9.82 -8.36
C SER A 180 14.37 10.27 -9.35
N GLN A 181 14.14 11.40 -10.01
CA GLN A 181 15.06 11.98 -10.98
C GLN A 181 16.34 12.50 -10.33
N ARG A 182 16.22 13.20 -9.19
CA ARG A 182 17.37 13.86 -8.54
C ARG A 182 18.33 12.88 -7.87
N LEU A 183 17.82 11.76 -7.37
CA LEU A 183 18.60 10.75 -6.64
C LEU A 183 18.88 9.51 -7.50
N GLY A 184 18.45 9.50 -8.76
CA GLY A 184 18.64 8.38 -9.68
C GLY A 184 18.00 7.10 -9.15
N LEU A 185 16.77 7.17 -8.62
CA LEU A 185 16.10 6.02 -8.00
C LEU A 185 15.42 5.12 -9.01
N ASP A 186 15.00 5.69 -10.14
CA ASP A 186 14.30 5.06 -11.25
C ASP A 186 14.91 3.70 -11.63
N LEU A 187 14.04 2.69 -11.80
CA LEU A 187 14.41 1.33 -12.17
C LEU A 187 14.77 1.17 -13.65
N LEU A 188 14.28 2.05 -14.51
CA LEU A 188 14.45 2.02 -15.96
C LEU A 188 15.62 2.87 -16.43
N MET A 189 16.13 3.76 -15.57
CA MET A 189 17.30 4.57 -15.85
C MET A 189 18.57 3.91 -15.32
N SER A 190 19.42 3.42 -16.23
CA SER A 190 20.78 3.00 -15.91
C SER A 190 21.76 4.12 -16.28
N PRO A 191 22.54 4.68 -15.34
CA PRO A 191 23.69 5.47 -15.74
C PRO A 191 24.66 4.58 -16.54
N PRO A 192 25.34 5.11 -17.57
CA PRO A 192 26.46 4.41 -18.17
C PRO A 192 27.53 4.15 -17.10
N GLY A 193 28.00 2.91 -17.02
CA GLY A 193 29.05 2.49 -16.09
C GLY A 193 30.44 2.94 -16.52
#